data_AF-A0AAV4PNN0-F1
#
_entry.id   AF-A0AAV4PNN0-F1
#
_cell.length_a   1.000
_cell.length_b   1.000
_cell.length_c   1.000
_cell.angle_alpha   90.00
_cell.angle_beta   90.00
_cell.angle_gamma   90.00
#
_symmetry.space_group_name_H-M   'P 1'
#
loop_
_entity.id
_entity.type
_entity.pdbx_description
1 polymer ?
#
loop_
_entity_poly.entity_id
_entity_poly.type
_entity_poly.pdbx_seq_one_letter_code
_entity_poly.pdbx_strand_id
1 'polypeptide(L)'
;MPCKSPIRRCHNAIRGNVSRARLGPDLISDGSGSRDGFSIWDRNGIALKALSKWRQGWNKSSLCLYAKKHYLLKGRQVTLCQKHLEVMTHLVSAAKEAKNVCLAAFSDMRWNCSSITRAPYLTPDLVKGTREQAFVYALASASVAHSIARVCSDGSLTTCSCGAIPHEPPHGDFKWGGCAHNVKHGLKFARNFADAPWRQKSVRKMVVASVNRHNNQAGRRNVWNIFEAVTRPQLNAAPTQSLSSPAANDFYVMPYCD
;
A
#
# COMPACT_ATOMS: atom_id res chain seq x y z
N MET A 1 -10.41 8.94 23.12
CA MET A 1 -10.05 9.54 21.79
C MET A 1 -9.92 8.41 20.78
N PRO A 2 -10.50 8.46 19.57
CA PRO A 2 -10.39 7.34 18.64
C PRO A 2 -8.95 7.24 18.12
N CYS A 3 -8.30 6.09 18.35
CA CYS A 3 -6.97 5.80 17.84
C CYS A 3 -6.96 5.95 16.31
N LYS A 4 -6.21 6.92 15.80
CA LYS A 4 -5.99 7.07 14.36
C LYS A 4 -5.30 5.78 13.87
N SER A 5 -5.98 5.01 13.02
CA SER A 5 -5.44 3.78 12.39
C SER A 5 -3.97 3.96 11.97
N PRO A 6 -3.09 2.96 12.16
CA PRO A 6 -1.70 3.00 11.70
C PRO A 6 -1.55 3.38 10.22
N ILE A 7 -2.56 3.09 9.40
CA ILE A 7 -2.63 3.53 7.99
C ILE A 7 -2.90 5.04 7.85
N ARG A 8 -3.65 5.67 8.76
CA ARG A 8 -3.78 7.14 8.81
C ARG A 8 -2.45 7.82 9.19
N ARG A 9 -1.60 7.18 10.01
CA ARG A 9 -0.23 7.65 10.28
C ARG A 9 0.69 7.45 9.07
N CYS A 10 0.60 6.30 8.38
CA CYS A 10 1.26 6.08 7.08
C CYS A 10 0.86 7.14 6.06
N HIS A 11 -0.42 7.53 6.02
CA HIS A 11 -0.94 8.55 5.12
C HIS A 11 -0.22 9.90 5.28
N ASN A 12 -0.11 10.45 6.50
CA ASN A 12 0.52 11.74 6.72
C ASN A 12 1.99 11.74 6.27
N ALA A 13 2.70 10.64 6.52
CA ALA A 13 4.08 10.45 6.08
C ALA A 13 4.21 10.33 4.55
N ILE A 14 3.29 9.63 3.89
CA ILE A 14 3.25 9.53 2.42
C ILE A 14 2.90 10.89 1.79
N ARG A 15 1.95 11.65 2.36
CA ARG A 15 1.57 13.00 1.89
C ARG A 15 2.77 13.97 1.93
N GLY A 16 3.60 13.90 2.97
CA GLY A 16 4.84 14.69 3.06
C GLY A 16 5.89 14.29 2.01
N ASN A 17 6.08 12.99 1.78
CA ASN A 17 7.13 12.47 0.90
C ASN A 17 6.82 12.56 -0.61
N VAL A 18 5.55 12.40 -1.02
CA VAL A 18 5.15 12.51 -2.44
C VAL A 18 5.30 13.94 -2.98
N SER A 19 5.45 14.93 -2.10
CA SER A 19 5.67 16.33 -2.47
C SER A 19 7.04 16.61 -3.11
N ARG A 20 7.97 15.65 -3.06
CA ARG A 20 9.32 15.77 -3.63
C ARG A 20 9.53 15.07 -4.97
N ALA A 21 8.60 14.20 -5.39
CA ALA A 21 8.66 13.52 -6.67
C ALA A 21 8.05 14.40 -7.78
N ARG A 22 8.76 15.46 -8.20
CA ARG A 22 8.45 16.18 -9.44
C ARG A 22 9.11 15.43 -10.60
N LEU A 23 8.30 14.88 -11.51
CA LEU A 23 8.77 14.71 -12.88
C LEU A 23 8.90 16.12 -13.47
N GLY A 24 10.06 16.43 -14.05
CA GLY A 24 10.27 17.69 -14.77
C GLY A 24 9.28 17.84 -15.93
N PRO A 25 9.01 19.08 -16.37
CA PRO A 25 8.05 19.36 -17.44
C PRO A 25 8.39 18.71 -18.80
N ASP A 26 9.61 18.22 -19.01
CA ASP A 26 10.12 17.81 -20.32
C ASP A 26 9.62 16.45 -20.86
N LEU A 27 8.64 15.81 -20.20
CA LEU A 27 7.96 14.62 -20.74
C LEU A 27 6.47 14.84 -21.01
N ILE A 28 5.98 16.08 -20.86
CA ILE A 28 4.64 16.51 -21.25
C ILE A 28 4.81 17.41 -22.47
N SER A 29 5.25 16.86 -23.61
CA SER A 29 4.94 17.54 -24.87
C SER A 29 3.49 17.22 -25.21
N ASP A 30 2.66 18.24 -25.17
CA ASP A 30 1.35 18.26 -25.79
C ASP A 30 1.54 18.08 -27.31
N GLY A 31 1.56 16.82 -27.75
CA GLY A 31 1.41 16.47 -29.15
C GLY A 31 -0.05 16.65 -29.57
N SER A 32 -0.48 17.89 -29.75
CA SER A 32 -1.66 18.22 -30.54
C SER A 32 -1.41 17.73 -31.97
N GLY A 33 -2.07 16.64 -32.38
CA GLY A 33 -2.14 16.25 -33.80
C GLY A 33 -1.56 14.88 -34.19
N SER A 34 -1.79 13.82 -33.42
CA SER A 34 -1.65 12.45 -33.98
C SER A 34 -2.92 11.64 -33.75
N ARG A 35 -3.51 11.16 -34.86
CA ARG A 35 -4.69 10.29 -34.88
C ARG A 35 -4.41 8.87 -34.35
N ASP A 36 -3.16 8.57 -33.99
CA ASP A 36 -2.76 7.32 -33.34
C ASP A 36 -2.45 7.57 -31.86
N GLY A 37 -3.50 7.57 -31.04
CA GLY A 37 -3.47 7.86 -29.60
C GLY A 37 -2.70 6.83 -28.76
N PHE A 38 -1.37 6.83 -28.82
CA PHE A 38 -0.51 5.97 -28.01
C PHE A 38 -0.10 6.67 -26.70
N SER A 39 -0.92 6.54 -25.65
CA SER A 39 -0.55 6.99 -24.30
C SER A 39 0.52 6.06 -23.69
N ILE A 40 1.73 6.58 -23.43
CA ILE A 40 2.81 5.85 -22.73
C ILE A 40 2.37 5.37 -21.34
N TRP A 41 1.45 6.11 -20.72
CA TRP A 41 0.78 5.73 -19.50
C TRP A 41 -0.42 4.83 -19.85
N ASP A 42 -0.19 3.53 -19.76
CA ASP A 42 -1.23 2.54 -20.01
C ASP A 42 -2.35 2.68 -18.96
N ARG A 43 -3.59 2.87 -19.42
CA ARG A 43 -4.83 2.96 -18.61
C ARG A 43 -5.01 1.75 -17.67
N ASN A 44 -4.26 0.68 -17.93
CA ASN A 44 -4.34 -0.61 -17.29
C ASN A 44 -3.45 -0.78 -16.04
N GLY A 45 -2.60 0.17 -15.67
CA GLY A 45 -1.63 0.01 -14.56
C GLY A 45 -2.20 -0.18 -13.14
N ILE A 46 -3.52 -0.18 -12.95
CA ILE A 46 -4.17 0.14 -11.66
C ILE A 46 -5.04 -1.03 -11.14
N ALA A 47 -4.71 -2.25 -11.57
CA ALA A 47 -5.39 -3.50 -11.22
C ALA A 47 -5.66 -3.68 -9.70
N LEU A 48 -4.66 -3.46 -8.85
CA LEU A 48 -4.79 -3.63 -7.39
C LEU A 48 -5.93 -2.76 -6.80
N LYS A 49 -6.15 -1.55 -7.31
CA LYS A 49 -7.17 -0.62 -6.79
C LYS A 49 -8.58 -1.09 -7.20
N ALA A 50 -8.67 -1.68 -8.39
CA ALA A 50 -9.92 -2.20 -8.93
C ALA A 50 -10.44 -3.43 -8.15
N LEU A 51 -9.57 -4.17 -7.45
CA LEU A 51 -9.98 -5.24 -6.53
C LEU A 51 -10.94 -4.75 -5.43
N SER A 52 -10.96 -3.46 -5.11
CA SER A 52 -11.93 -2.89 -4.15
C SER A 52 -13.39 -3.07 -4.57
N LYS A 53 -13.66 -3.35 -5.87
CA LYS A 53 -14.99 -3.65 -6.41
C LYS A 53 -15.36 -5.13 -6.37
N TRP A 54 -14.43 -6.02 -6.00
CA TRP A 54 -14.71 -7.46 -5.90
C TRP A 54 -15.69 -7.76 -4.75
N ARG A 55 -16.71 -8.56 -5.04
CA ARG A 55 -17.78 -8.91 -4.09
C ARG A 55 -17.91 -10.41 -3.80
N GLN A 56 -17.35 -11.26 -4.66
CA GLN A 56 -17.45 -12.71 -4.51
C GLN A 56 -16.36 -13.25 -3.57
N GLY A 57 -16.50 -14.47 -3.07
CA GLY A 57 -15.40 -15.16 -2.37
C GLY A 57 -14.26 -15.54 -3.33
N TRP A 58 -13.07 -15.81 -2.79
CA TRP A 58 -11.93 -16.35 -3.54
C TRP A 58 -11.74 -17.84 -3.22
N ASN A 59 -12.57 -18.69 -3.81
CA ASN A 59 -12.59 -20.14 -3.54
C ASN A 59 -12.13 -21.01 -4.72
N LYS A 60 -11.90 -20.41 -5.91
CA LYS A 60 -11.43 -21.13 -7.11
C LYS A 60 -10.36 -20.31 -7.84
N SER A 61 -9.29 -20.97 -8.28
CA SER A 61 -8.21 -20.34 -9.05
C SER A 61 -8.66 -19.77 -10.41
N SER A 62 -9.78 -20.25 -10.95
CA SER A 62 -10.40 -19.69 -12.16
C SER A 62 -10.88 -18.25 -11.97
N LEU A 63 -11.19 -17.83 -10.74
CA LEU A 63 -11.57 -16.45 -10.44
C LEU A 63 -10.41 -15.46 -10.69
N CYS A 64 -9.16 -15.91 -10.64
CA CYS A 64 -8.00 -15.07 -10.98
C CYS A 64 -8.01 -14.69 -12.47
N LEU A 65 -8.43 -15.62 -13.34
CA LEU A 65 -8.58 -15.38 -14.77
C LEU A 65 -9.79 -14.49 -15.07
N TYR A 66 -10.89 -14.70 -14.34
CA TYR A 66 -12.05 -13.82 -14.41
C TYR A 66 -11.68 -12.38 -14.03
N ALA A 67 -10.99 -12.20 -12.90
CA ALA A 67 -10.50 -10.89 -12.46
C ALA A 67 -9.56 -10.24 -13.50
N LYS A 68 -8.73 -11.02 -14.21
CA LYS A 68 -7.93 -10.50 -15.34
C LYS A 68 -8.79 -10.06 -16.51
N LYS A 69 -9.80 -10.84 -16.91
CA LYS A 69 -10.75 -10.51 -17.99
C LYS A 69 -11.48 -9.18 -17.71
N HIS A 70 -11.76 -8.89 -16.44
CA HIS A 70 -12.38 -7.64 -16.00
C HIS A 70 -11.37 -6.56 -15.54
N TYR A 71 -10.10 -6.66 -15.98
CA TYR A 71 -9.04 -5.68 -15.73
C TYR A 71 -8.66 -5.44 -14.24
N LEU A 72 -9.11 -6.31 -13.34
CA LEU A 72 -8.82 -6.25 -11.90
C LEU A 72 -7.45 -6.86 -11.56
N LEU A 73 -6.92 -7.74 -12.41
CA LEU A 73 -5.58 -8.31 -12.29
C LEU A 73 -4.83 -8.23 -13.62
N LYS A 74 -3.50 -8.16 -13.56
CA LYS A 74 -2.60 -8.29 -14.74
C LYS A 74 -1.92 -9.64 -14.79
N GLY A 75 -1.33 -9.97 -15.94
CA GLY A 75 -0.76 -11.30 -16.22
C GLY A 75 0.06 -11.89 -15.08
N ARG A 76 1.10 -11.19 -14.63
CA ARG A 76 1.93 -11.66 -13.50
C ARG A 76 1.21 -11.68 -12.15
N GLN A 77 0.19 -10.85 -11.95
CA GLN A 77 -0.63 -10.89 -10.74
C GLN A 77 -1.58 -12.09 -10.73
N VAL A 78 -2.03 -12.57 -11.90
CA VAL A 78 -2.81 -13.82 -12.00
C VAL A 78 -1.99 -15.00 -11.52
N THR A 79 -0.73 -15.11 -11.94
CA THR A 79 0.16 -16.18 -11.47
C THR A 79 0.30 -16.16 -9.95
N LEU A 80 0.45 -14.97 -9.35
CA LEU A 80 0.49 -14.82 -7.89
C LEU A 80 -0.85 -15.17 -7.23
N CYS A 81 -1.97 -14.73 -7.81
CA CYS A 81 -3.32 -15.03 -7.33
C CYS A 81 -3.60 -16.53 -7.31
N GLN A 82 -3.24 -17.24 -8.38
CA GLN A 82 -3.45 -18.69 -8.47
C GLN A 82 -2.58 -19.47 -7.48
N LYS A 83 -1.37 -18.98 -7.18
CA LYS A 83 -0.47 -19.59 -6.21
C LYS A 83 -0.85 -19.29 -4.75
N HIS A 84 -1.46 -18.14 -4.50
CA HIS A 84 -1.73 -17.62 -3.16
C HIS A 84 -3.20 -17.18 -3.05
N LEU A 85 -4.12 -18.11 -3.33
CA LEU A 85 -5.55 -17.80 -3.40
C LEU A 85 -6.11 -17.30 -2.06
N GLU A 86 -5.68 -17.89 -0.94
CA GLU A 86 -6.05 -17.48 0.44
C GLU A 86 -5.79 -15.99 0.70
N VAL A 87 -4.76 -15.42 0.06
CA VAL A 87 -4.35 -14.02 0.27
C VAL A 87 -5.28 -13.04 -0.42
N MET A 88 -6.04 -13.48 -1.43
CA MET A 88 -6.79 -12.58 -2.30
C MET A 88 -7.94 -11.86 -1.59
N THR A 89 -8.59 -12.48 -0.60
CA THR A 89 -9.62 -11.82 0.21
C THR A 89 -9.03 -10.65 1.00
N HIS A 90 -7.84 -10.84 1.58
CA HIS A 90 -7.14 -9.77 2.30
C HIS A 90 -6.65 -8.67 1.35
N LEU A 91 -6.27 -9.00 0.11
CA LEU A 91 -5.95 -8.00 -0.92
C LEU A 91 -7.15 -7.13 -1.31
N VAL A 92 -8.36 -7.71 -1.36
CA VAL A 92 -9.59 -6.94 -1.59
C VAL A 92 -9.83 -5.95 -0.44
N SER A 93 -9.65 -6.39 0.81
CA SER A 93 -9.74 -5.53 1.99
C SER A 93 -8.71 -4.41 1.97
N ALA A 94 -7.44 -4.72 1.66
CA ALA A 94 -6.38 -3.73 1.52
C ALA A 94 -6.68 -2.70 0.41
N ALA A 95 -7.28 -3.12 -0.71
CA ALA A 95 -7.68 -2.22 -1.78
C ALA A 95 -8.85 -1.31 -1.38
N LYS A 96 -9.83 -1.83 -0.63
CA LYS A 96 -10.93 -1.02 -0.06
C LYS A 96 -10.40 -0.01 0.94
N GLU A 97 -9.48 -0.41 1.80
CA GLU A 97 -8.85 0.47 2.78
C GLU A 97 -8.05 1.58 2.10
N ALA A 98 -7.21 1.26 1.11
CA ALA A 98 -6.48 2.26 0.33
C ALA A 98 -7.42 3.29 -0.31
N LYS A 99 -8.54 2.85 -0.88
CA LYS A 99 -9.58 3.73 -1.44
C LYS A 99 -10.14 4.67 -0.38
N ASN A 100 -10.61 4.12 0.75
CA ASN A 100 -11.28 4.89 1.79
C ASN A 100 -10.31 5.90 2.43
N VAL A 101 -9.05 5.51 2.63
CA VAL A 101 -8.01 6.39 3.15
C VAL A 101 -7.72 7.52 2.18
N CYS A 102 -7.65 7.24 0.88
CA CYS A 102 -7.42 8.28 -0.11
C CYS A 102 -8.55 9.31 -0.14
N LEU A 103 -9.80 8.86 -0.13
CA LEU A 103 -10.98 9.73 -0.09
C LEU A 103 -11.01 10.59 1.19
N ALA A 104 -10.74 9.98 2.35
CA ALA A 104 -10.72 10.70 3.62
C ALA A 104 -9.53 11.67 3.76
N ALA A 105 -8.37 11.31 3.19
CA ALA A 105 -7.15 12.09 3.26
C ALA A 105 -7.21 13.41 2.47
N PHE A 106 -8.05 13.46 1.45
CA PHE A 106 -8.14 14.57 0.51
C PHE A 106 -9.55 15.16 0.43
N SER A 107 -10.45 14.83 1.37
CA SER A 107 -11.86 15.24 1.31
C SER A 107 -12.07 16.75 1.22
N ASP A 108 -11.13 17.53 1.76
CA ASP A 108 -11.10 18.99 1.82
C ASP A 108 -10.21 19.64 0.73
N MET A 109 -9.66 18.84 -0.18
CA MET A 109 -8.72 19.30 -1.21
C MET A 109 -9.41 19.43 -2.58
N ARG A 110 -8.90 20.32 -3.45
CA ARG A 110 -9.37 20.46 -4.85
C ARG A 110 -9.37 19.12 -5.60
N TRP A 111 -8.30 18.33 -5.43
CA TRP A 111 -8.30 16.93 -5.80
C TRP A 111 -8.69 16.11 -4.58
N ASN A 112 -9.91 15.56 -4.57
CA ASN A 112 -10.49 14.86 -3.42
C ASN A 112 -10.41 13.33 -3.50
N CYS A 113 -9.56 12.81 -4.39
CA CYS A 113 -9.41 11.39 -4.71
C CYS A 113 -10.69 10.68 -5.21
N SER A 114 -11.79 11.39 -5.51
CA SER A 114 -13.05 10.76 -5.99
C SER A 114 -12.87 9.88 -7.23
N SER A 115 -11.93 10.21 -8.10
CA SER A 115 -11.60 9.46 -9.31
C SER A 115 -11.21 8.01 -9.06
N ILE A 116 -10.64 7.68 -7.90
CA ILE A 116 -10.22 6.32 -7.55
C ILE A 116 -11.39 5.33 -7.53
N THR A 117 -12.61 5.80 -7.27
CA THR A 117 -13.84 4.99 -7.25
C THR A 117 -14.20 4.43 -8.63
N ARG A 118 -13.68 5.05 -9.70
CA ARG A 118 -13.94 4.65 -11.09
C ARG A 118 -13.06 3.49 -11.55
N ALA A 119 -12.07 3.06 -10.76
CA ALA A 119 -11.23 1.89 -11.06
C ALA A 119 -12.06 0.68 -11.55
N PRO A 120 -11.65 -0.04 -12.62
CA PRO A 120 -10.39 0.11 -13.36
C PRO A 120 -10.40 1.26 -14.39
N TYR A 121 -11.53 1.91 -14.65
CA TYR A 121 -11.69 2.97 -15.66
C TYR A 121 -11.38 4.35 -15.07
N LEU A 122 -10.10 4.67 -14.99
CA LEU A 122 -9.63 5.85 -14.28
C LEU A 122 -9.49 7.07 -15.18
N THR A 123 -9.60 8.24 -14.56
CA THR A 123 -9.48 9.54 -15.23
C THR A 123 -8.03 10.02 -15.36
N PRO A 124 -7.77 11.04 -16.20
CA PRO A 124 -6.43 11.55 -16.48
C PRO A 124 -5.58 11.87 -15.25
N ASP A 125 -6.21 12.33 -14.17
CA ASP A 125 -5.58 12.61 -12.88
C ASP A 125 -4.93 11.37 -12.23
N LEU A 126 -5.29 10.16 -12.67
CA LEU A 126 -4.70 8.90 -12.19
C LEU A 126 -4.06 8.05 -13.29
N VAL A 127 -4.01 8.53 -14.55
CA VAL A 127 -3.43 7.78 -15.67
C VAL A 127 -2.44 8.57 -16.53
N LYS A 128 -2.06 9.81 -16.17
CA LYS A 128 -1.14 10.64 -16.97
C LYS A 128 0.20 10.99 -16.28
N GLY A 129 0.63 10.25 -15.26
CA GLY A 129 1.91 10.51 -14.59
C GLY A 129 1.87 11.63 -13.55
N THR A 130 0.70 11.92 -12.99
CA THR A 130 0.49 13.03 -12.04
C THR A 130 1.01 12.71 -10.63
N ARG A 131 1.10 13.74 -9.77
CA ARG A 131 1.45 13.58 -8.35
C ARG A 131 0.38 12.80 -7.59
N GLU A 132 -0.88 12.99 -7.96
CA GLU A 132 -2.05 12.29 -7.44
C GLU A 132 -1.97 10.79 -7.77
N GLN A 133 -1.57 10.45 -9.01
CA GLN A 133 -1.30 9.08 -9.41
C GLN A 133 -0.19 8.47 -8.55
N ALA A 134 0.94 9.18 -8.40
CA ALA A 134 2.07 8.73 -7.59
C ALA A 134 1.65 8.41 -6.15
N PHE A 135 0.85 9.28 -5.53
CA PHE A 135 0.28 9.07 -4.21
C PHE A 135 -0.55 7.78 -4.14
N VAL A 136 -1.46 7.55 -5.09
CA VAL A 136 -2.33 6.37 -5.10
C VAL A 136 -1.54 5.06 -5.30
N TYR A 137 -0.43 5.06 -6.05
CA TYR A 137 0.46 3.91 -6.13
C TYR A 137 1.19 3.64 -4.80
N ALA A 138 1.75 4.68 -4.19
CA ALA A 138 2.40 4.56 -2.89
C ALA A 138 1.42 4.04 -1.82
N LEU A 139 0.23 4.64 -1.72
CA LEU A 139 -0.78 4.24 -0.75
C LEU A 139 -1.24 2.80 -0.94
N ALA A 140 -1.57 2.39 -2.18
CA ALA A 140 -2.03 1.02 -2.42
C ALA A 140 -0.95 -0.03 -2.09
N SER A 141 0.32 0.25 -2.43
CA SER A 141 1.46 -0.62 -2.11
C SER A 141 1.69 -0.70 -0.59
N ALA A 142 1.55 0.42 0.12
CA ALA A 142 1.62 0.48 1.58
C ALA A 142 0.47 -0.29 2.24
N SER A 143 -0.77 -0.11 1.78
CA SER A 143 -1.95 -0.82 2.31
C SER A 143 -1.82 -2.33 2.16
N VAL A 144 -1.31 -2.83 1.03
CA VAL A 144 -1.02 -4.27 0.88
C VAL A 144 0.05 -4.71 1.87
N ALA A 145 1.16 -3.99 2.00
CA ALA A 145 2.21 -4.37 2.93
C ALA A 145 1.72 -4.43 4.38
N HIS A 146 0.97 -3.42 4.82
CA HIS A 146 0.38 -3.35 6.15
C HIS A 146 -0.66 -4.46 6.38
N SER A 147 -1.60 -4.61 5.45
CA SER A 147 -2.67 -5.61 5.58
C SER A 147 -2.09 -7.02 5.65
N ILE A 148 -1.12 -7.37 4.80
CA ILE A 148 -0.48 -8.69 4.84
C ILE A 148 0.30 -8.89 6.13
N ALA A 149 1.04 -7.88 6.59
CA ALA A 149 1.76 -7.98 7.86
C ALA A 149 0.84 -8.22 9.06
N ARG A 150 -0.34 -7.57 9.08
CA ARG A 150 -1.39 -7.77 10.09
C ARG A 150 -1.94 -9.20 10.06
N VAL A 151 -2.34 -9.69 8.88
CA VAL A 151 -3.02 -10.99 8.78
C VAL A 151 -2.08 -12.18 8.99
N CYS A 152 -0.77 -11.94 8.97
CA CYS A 152 0.23 -12.91 9.41
C CYS A 152 0.29 -13.03 10.94
N SER A 153 0.10 -11.92 11.66
CA SER A 153 0.15 -11.91 13.12
C SER A 153 -1.18 -12.30 13.78
N ASP A 154 -2.30 -12.10 13.12
CA ASP A 154 -3.61 -12.56 13.62
C ASP A 154 -3.88 -14.05 13.32
N GLY A 155 -2.99 -14.71 12.56
CA GLY A 155 -3.12 -16.12 12.20
C GLY A 155 -4.10 -16.41 11.05
N SER A 156 -4.63 -15.39 10.36
CA SER A 156 -5.57 -15.58 9.25
C SER A 156 -4.91 -16.20 8.01
N LEU A 157 -3.58 -16.09 7.87
CA LEU A 157 -2.82 -16.71 6.79
C LEU A 157 -1.90 -17.81 7.32
N THR A 158 -2.06 -19.02 6.78
CA THR A 158 -1.23 -20.18 7.16
C THR A 158 0.19 -20.11 6.58
N THR A 159 0.39 -19.32 5.52
CA THR A 159 1.68 -19.20 4.82
C THR A 159 2.65 -18.21 5.45
N CYS A 160 2.28 -17.60 6.58
CA CYS A 160 3.16 -16.73 7.35
C CYS A 160 2.87 -16.83 8.86
N SER A 161 3.78 -16.29 9.65
CA SER A 161 3.74 -16.29 11.12
C SER A 161 4.05 -14.90 11.66
N CYS A 162 4.08 -14.76 12.99
CA CYS A 162 4.49 -13.54 13.69
C CYS A 162 5.82 -12.97 13.17
N GLY A 163 5.95 -11.65 13.22
CA GLY A 163 7.19 -10.95 12.96
C GLY A 163 8.25 -11.24 14.01
N ALA A 164 9.52 -11.03 13.64
CA ALA A 164 10.62 -11.11 14.58
C ALA A 164 10.47 -10.03 15.68
N ILE A 165 10.67 -10.45 16.91
CA ILE A 165 10.76 -9.57 18.07
C ILE A 165 12.17 -8.94 18.09
N PRO A 166 12.32 -7.65 18.45
CA PRO A 166 13.63 -7.02 18.57
C PRO A 166 14.53 -7.75 19.58
N HIS A 167 15.81 -7.88 19.25
CA HIS A 167 16.80 -8.51 20.14
C HIS A 167 17.27 -7.59 21.27
N GLU A 168 17.28 -6.27 21.02
CA GLU A 168 17.62 -5.28 22.03
C GLU A 168 16.55 -5.27 23.11
N PRO A 169 16.90 -5.22 24.41
CA PRO A 169 15.91 -5.13 25.47
C PRO A 169 15.07 -3.86 25.29
N PRO A 170 13.75 -3.91 25.55
CA PRO A 170 12.96 -2.69 25.61
C PRO A 170 13.45 -1.85 26.80
N HIS A 171 13.12 -0.56 26.80
CA HIS A 171 13.58 0.35 27.85
C HIS A 171 13.01 0.01 29.23
N GLY A 172 13.76 0.26 30.30
CA GLY A 172 13.30 0.04 31.67
C GLY A 172 12.89 -1.42 31.95
N ASP A 173 11.84 -1.60 32.73
CA ASP A 173 11.35 -2.93 33.16
C ASP A 173 10.41 -3.60 32.14
N PHE A 174 10.28 -3.01 30.94
CA PHE A 174 9.45 -3.60 29.90
C PHE A 174 10.05 -4.94 29.42
N LYS A 175 9.19 -5.81 28.87
CA LYS A 175 9.60 -7.04 28.19
C LYS A 175 8.92 -7.10 26.85
N TRP A 176 9.65 -7.52 25.81
CA TRP A 176 9.00 -7.85 24.56
C TRP A 176 8.12 -9.08 24.74
N GLY A 177 6.96 -9.07 24.09
CA GLY A 177 6.03 -10.20 24.13
C GLY A 177 4.96 -10.07 23.06
N GLY A 178 4.11 -11.09 22.97
CA GLY A 178 3.02 -11.16 22.00
C GLY A 178 3.46 -11.49 20.57
N CYS A 179 2.54 -11.27 19.62
CA CYS A 179 2.77 -11.54 18.21
C CYS A 179 2.87 -10.22 17.42
N ALA A 180 4.09 -9.85 17.05
CA ALA A 180 4.32 -8.66 16.24
C ALA A 180 3.86 -8.87 14.79
N HIS A 181 3.41 -7.79 14.13
CA HIS A 181 3.13 -7.82 12.69
C HIS A 181 4.36 -8.27 11.89
N ASN A 182 4.18 -9.18 10.93
CA ASN A 182 5.28 -9.62 10.08
C ASN A 182 5.52 -8.66 8.92
N VAL A 183 6.06 -7.48 9.23
CA VAL A 183 6.27 -6.40 8.27
C VAL A 183 7.22 -6.81 7.14
N LYS A 184 8.26 -7.61 7.43
CA LYS A 184 9.16 -8.15 6.39
C LYS A 184 8.40 -8.99 5.37
N HIS A 185 7.52 -9.89 5.82
CA HIS A 185 6.69 -10.71 4.93
C HIS A 185 5.73 -9.83 4.12
N GLY A 186 5.01 -8.92 4.78
CA GLY A 186 4.08 -8.00 4.12
C GLY A 186 4.74 -7.15 3.03
N LEU A 187 5.93 -6.60 3.29
CA LEU A 187 6.70 -5.83 2.32
C LEU A 187 7.14 -6.67 1.11
N LYS A 188 7.59 -7.91 1.35
CA LYS A 188 7.99 -8.85 0.30
C LYS A 188 6.80 -9.20 -0.59
N PHE A 189 5.66 -9.51 0.00
CA PHE A 189 4.43 -9.80 -0.73
C PHE A 189 3.99 -8.58 -1.56
N ALA A 190 3.90 -7.40 -0.93
CA ALA A 190 3.50 -6.16 -1.59
C ALA A 190 4.41 -5.81 -2.77
N ARG A 191 5.73 -5.99 -2.64
CA ARG A 191 6.69 -5.82 -3.74
C ARG A 191 6.42 -6.78 -4.90
N ASN A 192 6.15 -8.04 -4.61
CA ASN A 192 5.86 -9.01 -5.66
C ASN A 192 4.54 -8.71 -6.37
N PHE A 193 3.49 -8.34 -5.64
CA PHE A 193 2.17 -8.15 -6.18
C PHE A 193 1.95 -6.76 -6.83
N ALA A 194 2.35 -5.67 -6.17
CA ALA A 194 2.14 -4.32 -6.67
C ALA A 194 3.07 -3.97 -7.84
N ASP A 195 4.27 -4.56 -7.88
CA ASP A 195 5.23 -4.32 -8.97
C ASP A 195 5.06 -5.30 -10.13
N ALA A 196 4.28 -6.38 -9.97
CA ALA A 196 4.06 -7.39 -11.00
C ALA A 196 3.62 -6.84 -12.37
N PRO A 197 2.71 -5.86 -12.47
CA PRO A 197 2.34 -5.25 -13.76
C PRO A 197 3.50 -4.53 -14.47
N TRP A 198 4.54 -4.13 -13.71
CA TRP A 198 5.64 -3.25 -14.14
C TRP A 198 6.94 -4.00 -14.40
N ARG A 199 6.98 -5.32 -14.28
CA ARG A 199 8.16 -6.13 -14.61
C ARG A 199 8.26 -6.40 -16.12
N GLN A 200 8.13 -5.35 -16.93
CA GLN A 200 8.11 -5.43 -18.39
C GLN A 200 9.52 -5.33 -18.99
N LYS A 201 9.73 -5.95 -20.16
CA LYS A 201 11.00 -5.92 -20.90
C LYS A 201 11.08 -4.81 -21.97
N SER A 202 9.98 -4.12 -22.26
CA SER A 202 9.93 -3.08 -23.31
C SER A 202 10.59 -1.79 -22.85
N VAL A 203 11.52 -1.25 -23.64
CA VAL A 203 12.26 -0.01 -23.37
C VAL A 203 11.32 1.20 -23.25
N ARG A 204 10.34 1.37 -24.16
CA ARG A 204 9.36 2.47 -24.10
C ARG A 204 8.52 2.47 -22.83
N LYS A 205 8.16 1.30 -22.32
CA LYS A 205 7.38 1.17 -21.07
C LYS A 205 8.25 1.18 -19.82
N MET A 206 9.57 1.23 -19.97
CA MET A 206 10.53 1.14 -18.87
C MET A 206 10.50 2.38 -17.98
N VAL A 207 10.33 3.58 -18.54
CA VAL A 207 10.24 4.83 -17.76
C VAL A 207 9.01 4.82 -16.86
N VAL A 208 7.82 4.58 -17.43
CA VAL A 208 6.57 4.47 -16.67
C VAL A 208 6.63 3.34 -15.64
N ALA A 209 7.19 2.19 -16.00
CA ALA A 209 7.40 1.09 -15.07
C ALA A 209 8.40 1.43 -13.95
N SER A 210 9.43 2.22 -14.23
CA SER A 210 10.39 2.70 -13.23
C SER A 210 9.73 3.64 -12.23
N VAL A 211 9.01 4.65 -12.72
CA VAL A 211 8.28 5.61 -11.88
C VAL A 211 7.24 4.92 -11.01
N ASN A 212 6.42 4.03 -11.57
CA ASN A 212 5.39 3.35 -10.78
C ASN A 212 5.98 2.38 -9.74
N ARG A 213 7.11 1.71 -10.05
CA ARG A 213 7.85 0.91 -9.04
C ARG A 213 8.46 1.78 -7.95
N HIS A 214 9.01 2.95 -8.31
CA HIS A 214 9.52 3.92 -7.35
C HIS A 214 8.41 4.39 -6.40
N ASN A 215 7.25 4.78 -6.93
CA ASN A 215 6.10 5.19 -6.12
C ASN A 215 5.62 4.06 -5.19
N ASN A 216 5.51 2.83 -5.71
CA ASN A 216 5.19 1.66 -4.90
C ASN A 216 6.21 1.41 -3.78
N GLN A 217 7.51 1.58 -4.07
CA GLN A 217 8.60 1.43 -3.11
C GLN A 217 8.57 2.51 -2.04
N ALA A 218 8.28 3.76 -2.40
CA ALA A 218 8.13 4.87 -1.45
C ALA A 218 7.03 4.55 -0.41
N GLY A 219 5.87 4.03 -0.86
CA GLY A 219 4.81 3.58 0.05
C GLY A 219 5.27 2.48 1.01
N ARG A 220 5.93 1.44 0.49
CA ARG A 220 6.47 0.34 1.30
C ARG A 220 7.55 0.80 2.29
N ARG A 221 8.41 1.74 1.88
CA ARG A 221 9.44 2.30 2.76
C ARG A 221 8.82 3.07 3.91
N ASN A 222 7.72 3.80 3.70
CA ASN A 222 7.00 4.46 4.79
C ASN A 222 6.47 3.46 5.82
N VAL A 223 5.93 2.31 5.38
CA VAL A 223 5.51 1.23 6.30
C VAL A 223 6.69 0.71 7.11
N TRP A 224 7.85 0.48 6.48
CA TRP A 224 9.06 0.05 7.17
C TRP A 224 9.55 1.09 8.20
N ASN A 225 9.61 2.36 7.81
CA ASN A 225 10.06 3.43 8.71
C ASN A 225 9.16 3.57 9.94
N ILE A 226 7.84 3.40 9.77
CA ILE A 226 6.89 3.42 10.90
C ILE A 226 7.10 2.21 11.80
N PHE A 227 7.33 1.03 11.22
CA PHE A 227 7.70 -0.15 11.99
C PHE A 227 8.98 0.08 12.80
N GLU A 228 10.06 0.57 12.18
CA GLU A 228 11.32 0.87 12.87
C GLU A 228 11.15 1.92 13.97
N ALA A 229 10.34 2.96 13.75
CA ALA A 229 10.11 3.99 14.75
C ALA A 229 9.38 3.45 15.99
N VAL A 230 8.58 2.39 15.85
CA VAL A 230 7.89 1.73 16.96
C VAL A 230 8.78 0.69 17.63
N THR A 231 9.65 0.00 16.88
CA THR A 231 10.51 -1.06 17.41
C THR A 231 11.86 -0.59 17.92
N ARG A 232 12.28 0.65 17.62
CA ARG A 232 13.52 1.20 18.15
C ARG A 232 13.37 1.51 19.64
N PRO A 233 14.36 1.15 20.47
CA PRO A 233 14.48 1.75 21.79
C PRO A 233 14.61 3.27 21.59
N GLN A 234 13.70 4.06 22.18
CA GLN A 234 13.81 5.53 22.27
C GLN A 234 15.08 5.92 23.02
N LEU A 235 16.23 6.01 22.36
CA LEU A 235 17.52 6.16 23.03
C LEU A 235 17.69 7.48 23.81
N ASN A 236 16.76 8.43 23.74
CA ASN A 236 16.79 9.70 24.51
C ASN A 236 15.40 10.35 24.60
N ALA A 237 14.37 9.66 25.11
CA ALA A 237 13.13 10.35 25.47
C ALA A 237 13.31 11.04 26.84
N ALA A 238 13.74 12.30 26.84
CA ALA A 238 13.56 13.16 28.01
C ALA A 238 12.07 13.15 28.41
N PRO A 239 11.73 13.23 29.71
CA PRO A 239 10.36 13.23 30.17
C PRO A 239 9.69 14.54 29.73
N THR A 240 9.14 14.58 28.52
CA THR A 240 8.24 15.64 28.12
C THR A 240 6.90 15.37 28.79
N GLN A 241 6.62 16.20 29.79
CA GLN A 241 5.37 16.28 30.52
C GLN A 241 4.17 16.30 29.56
N SER A 242 3.10 15.59 29.96
CA SER A 242 1.73 15.68 29.43
C SER A 242 1.41 15.02 28.07
N LEU A 243 1.61 13.69 27.96
CA LEU A 243 0.54 12.87 27.41
C LEU A 243 0.04 11.96 28.54
N SER A 244 -1.19 12.18 28.97
CA SER A 244 -1.89 11.37 29.96
C SER A 244 -1.69 9.88 29.69
N SER A 245 -1.11 9.19 30.68
CA SER A 245 -0.90 7.75 30.74
C SER A 245 -2.14 6.95 30.33
N PRO A 246 -2.00 5.84 29.58
CA PRO A 246 -2.88 4.71 29.73
C PRO A 246 -2.38 3.85 30.91
N ALA A 247 -3.33 3.45 31.75
CA ALA A 247 -3.10 2.59 32.90
C ALA A 247 -2.55 1.21 32.49
N ALA A 248 -1.92 0.54 33.45
CA ALA A 248 -1.39 -0.80 33.38
C ALA A 248 -2.29 -1.77 32.59
N ASN A 249 -1.76 -2.26 31.45
CA ASN A 249 -2.10 -3.48 30.68
C ASN A 249 -1.82 -3.36 29.16
N ASP A 250 -1.12 -2.32 28.71
CA ASP A 250 -0.72 -2.19 27.31
C ASP A 250 0.51 -3.06 26.98
N PHE A 251 0.25 -4.32 26.60
CA PHE A 251 1.19 -5.11 25.80
C PHE A 251 1.49 -4.33 24.52
N TYR A 252 2.76 -3.97 24.28
CA TYR A 252 3.21 -3.30 23.05
C TYR A 252 3.16 -4.25 21.83
N VAL A 253 1.94 -4.64 21.48
CA VAL A 253 1.54 -5.02 20.12
C VAL A 253 1.19 -3.71 19.42
N MET A 254 1.46 -3.60 18.10
CA MET A 254 0.89 -2.50 17.30
C MET A 254 -0.56 -2.30 17.73
N PRO A 255 -0.98 -1.11 18.19
CA PRO A 255 -2.23 -0.97 18.92
C PRO A 255 -3.37 -1.38 17.99
N TYR A 256 -3.92 -2.56 18.25
CA TYR A 256 -5.28 -2.89 17.85
C TYR A 256 -6.16 -2.62 19.05
N CYS A 257 -6.93 -1.54 18.92
CA CYS A 257 -8.17 -1.38 19.64
C CYS A 257 -9.12 -2.49 19.17
N ASP A 258 -9.70 -3.23 20.13
CA ASP A 258 -11.09 -3.65 20.00
C ASP A 258 -12.01 -2.42 19.98
#